data_AF-A0AAD4UPB1-F1
#
_entry.id   AF-A0AAD4UPB1-F1
#
_cell.length_a   1.000
_cell.length_b   1.000
_cell.length_c   1.000
_cell.angle_alpha   90.00
_cell.angle_beta   90.00
_cell.angle_gamma   90.00
#
_symmetry.space_group_name_H-M   'P 1'
#
loop_
_entity.id
_entity.type
_entity.pdbx_description
1 polymer ?
#
loop_
_entity_poly.entity_id
_entity_poly.type
_entity_poly.pdbx_seq_one_letter_code
_entity_poly.pdbx_strand_id
1 'polypeptide(L)'
;MLDIFVHKLLFLVVCLTGLVAFTELFIQANITVELLRTSLFLLQGSWFWQIGFVLYPLNGGPPWDLADHNNITFLTMCFCWHYATAIIITGAIYAFVTWLVKSRFTRFCPSEAELLKNAEREQDSEEEM
;
A
#
# COMPACT_ATOMS: atom_id res chain seq x y z
N MET A 1 3.76 -0.20 -30.26
CA MET A 1 4.66 0.48 -29.29
C MET A 1 4.01 0.67 -27.90
N LEU A 2 2.69 0.94 -27.77
CA LEU A 2 1.98 1.30 -26.49
C LEU A 2 1.74 0.07 -25.71
N ASP A 3 1.14 -0.87 -26.41
CA ASP A 3 0.94 -2.22 -25.97
C ASP A 3 2.24 -2.74 -25.35
N ILE A 4 3.35 -2.68 -26.08
CA ILE A 4 4.67 -3.06 -25.58
C ILE A 4 5.08 -2.22 -24.35
N PHE A 5 4.93 -0.90 -24.38
CA PHE A 5 5.33 -0.02 -23.27
C PHE A 5 4.55 -0.30 -21.98
N VAL A 6 3.22 -0.37 -22.05
CA VAL A 6 2.36 -0.59 -20.87
C VAL A 6 2.53 -2.00 -20.31
N HIS A 7 2.74 -3.01 -21.17
CA HIS A 7 3.05 -4.37 -20.74
C HIS A 7 4.46 -4.49 -20.16
N LYS A 8 5.45 -3.71 -20.65
CA LYS A 8 6.78 -3.63 -20.01
C LYS A 8 6.71 -3.08 -18.59
N LEU A 9 5.88 -2.06 -18.36
CA LEU A 9 5.64 -1.55 -17.01
C LEU A 9 4.98 -2.60 -16.11
N LEU A 10 3.98 -3.33 -16.62
CA LEU A 10 3.36 -4.43 -15.88
C LEU A 10 4.38 -5.52 -15.53
N PHE A 11 5.17 -5.95 -16.51
CA PHE A 11 6.23 -6.95 -16.33
C PHE A 11 7.26 -6.51 -15.29
N LEU A 12 7.66 -5.23 -15.31
CA LEU A 12 8.55 -4.66 -14.30
C LEU A 12 7.96 -4.80 -12.89
N VAL A 13 6.67 -4.48 -12.69
CA VAL A 13 6.01 -4.62 -11.39
C VAL A 13 5.92 -6.08 -10.96
N VAL A 14 5.63 -7.01 -11.88
CA VAL A 14 5.59 -8.45 -11.60
C VAL A 14 6.96 -8.96 -11.14
N CYS A 15 8.03 -8.58 -11.84
CA CYS A 15 9.40 -8.93 -11.46
C CYS A 15 9.78 -8.36 -10.09
N LEU A 16 9.47 -7.10 -9.82
CA LEU A 16 9.69 -6.49 -8.50
C LEU A 16 8.90 -7.20 -7.40
N THR A 17 7.63 -7.54 -7.66
CA THR A 17 6.78 -8.28 -6.72
C THR A 17 7.39 -9.65 -6.40
N GLY A 18 7.88 -10.36 -7.42
CA GLY A 18 8.58 -11.64 -7.25
C GLY A 18 9.88 -11.49 -6.45
N LEU A 19 10.65 -10.43 -6.67
CA LEU A 19 11.88 -10.15 -5.92
C LEU A 19 11.59 -9.84 -4.45
N VAL A 20 10.55 -9.05 -4.17
CA VAL A 20 10.11 -8.75 -2.79
C VAL A 20 9.63 -10.03 -2.10
N ALA A 21 8.79 -10.83 -2.77
CA ALA A 21 8.33 -12.12 -2.24
C ALA A 21 9.49 -13.11 -1.99
N PHE A 22 10.51 -13.11 -2.85
CA PHE A 22 11.72 -13.90 -2.63
C PHE A 22 12.51 -13.40 -1.41
N THR A 23 12.59 -12.09 -1.23
CA THR A 23 13.29 -11.47 -0.08
C THR A 23 12.61 -11.82 1.25
N GLU A 24 11.27 -11.96 1.27
CA GLU A 24 10.51 -12.43 2.45
C GLU A 24 10.95 -13.82 2.94
N LEU A 25 11.48 -14.69 2.05
CA LEU A 25 12.00 -16.00 2.45
C LEU A 25 13.24 -15.89 3.34
N PHE A 26 14.02 -14.82 3.19
CA PHE A 26 15.25 -14.60 3.96
C PHE A 26 15.02 -13.69 5.17
N ILE A 27 14.10 -12.73 5.06
CA ILE A 27 13.79 -11.76 6.09
C ILE A 27 12.44 -12.13 6.71
N GLN A 28 12.44 -13.10 7.62
CA GLN A 28 11.22 -13.49 8.33
C GLN A 28 10.64 -12.31 9.14
N ALA A 29 9.33 -12.14 9.06
CA ALA A 29 8.51 -11.31 9.94
C ALA A 29 8.70 -9.79 9.90
N ASN A 30 9.19 -9.19 8.80
CA ASN A 30 9.17 -7.74 8.66
C ASN A 30 7.88 -7.25 7.98
N ILE A 31 6.99 -6.66 8.79
CA ILE A 31 5.72 -6.06 8.33
C ILE A 31 5.91 -5.07 7.18
N THR A 32 7.04 -4.37 7.10
CA THR A 32 7.33 -3.41 6.03
C THR A 32 7.44 -4.12 4.67
N VAL A 33 8.06 -5.30 4.64
CA VAL A 33 8.21 -6.07 3.41
C VAL A 33 6.86 -6.62 2.95
N GLU A 34 6.02 -7.05 3.90
CA GLU A 34 4.66 -7.51 3.62
C GLU A 34 3.76 -6.38 3.09
N LEU A 35 3.85 -5.19 3.67
CA LEU A 35 3.13 -4.00 3.20
C LEU A 35 3.60 -3.57 1.80
N LEU A 36 4.92 -3.64 1.55
CA LEU A 36 5.49 -3.38 0.23
C LEU A 36 5.01 -4.39 -0.82
N ARG A 37 5.01 -5.69 -0.50
CA ARG A 37 4.48 -6.73 -1.40
C ARG A 37 3.00 -6.47 -1.71
N THR A 38 2.21 -6.15 -0.69
CA THR A 38 0.78 -5.87 -0.84
C THR A 38 0.52 -4.65 -1.72
N SER A 39 1.29 -3.56 -1.55
CA SER A 39 1.15 -2.38 -2.41
C SER A 39 1.55 -2.65 -3.87
N LEU A 40 2.56 -3.49 -4.10
CA LEU A 40 2.96 -3.92 -5.45
C LEU A 40 1.89 -4.78 -6.13
N PHE A 41 1.22 -5.68 -5.39
CA PHE A 41 0.08 -6.44 -5.93
C PHE A 41 -1.09 -5.52 -6.32
N LEU A 42 -1.42 -4.51 -5.51
CA LEU A 42 -2.44 -3.51 -5.84
C LEU A 42 -2.05 -2.69 -7.09
N LEU A 43 -0.77 -2.31 -7.21
CA LEU A 43 -0.25 -1.65 -8.40
C LEU A 43 -0.41 -2.55 -9.64
N GLN A 44 -0.03 -3.83 -9.55
CA GLN A 44 -0.16 -4.79 -10.65
C GLN A 44 -1.61 -4.89 -11.14
N GLY A 45 -2.56 -5.08 -10.21
CA GLY A 45 -3.99 -5.21 -10.55
C GLY A 45 -4.58 -3.93 -11.14
N SER A 46 -4.32 -2.78 -10.50
CA SER A 46 -4.85 -1.50 -10.98
C SER A 46 -4.24 -1.08 -12.32
N TRP A 47 -2.96 -1.38 -12.56
CA TRP A 47 -2.32 -1.12 -13.84
C TRP A 47 -2.80 -2.06 -14.94
N PHE A 48 -3.02 -3.35 -14.64
CA PHE A 48 -3.63 -4.28 -15.58
C PHE A 48 -5.01 -3.79 -16.05
N TRP A 49 -5.80 -3.23 -15.13
CA TRP A 49 -7.07 -2.59 -15.48
C TRP A 49 -6.88 -1.35 -16.37
N GLN A 50 -5.91 -0.49 -16.05
CA GLN A 50 -5.56 0.69 -16.87
C GLN A 50 -5.15 0.31 -18.30
N ILE A 51 -4.41 -0.79 -18.49
CA ILE A 51 -4.05 -1.32 -19.82
C ILE A 51 -5.31 -1.63 -20.63
N GLY A 52 -6.32 -2.23 -20.01
CA GLY A 52 -7.61 -2.51 -20.65
C GLY A 52 -8.25 -1.26 -21.25
N PHE A 53 -8.29 -0.15 -20.50
CA PHE A 53 -8.84 1.12 -21.01
C PHE A 53 -8.01 1.77 -22.10
N VAL A 54 -6.68 1.63 -22.02
CA VAL A 54 -5.76 2.19 -23.02
C VAL A 54 -5.89 1.45 -24.37
N LEU A 55 -5.99 0.12 -24.33
CA LEU A 55 -6.10 -0.70 -25.54
C LEU A 55 -7.53 -0.75 -26.10
N TYR A 56 -8.54 -0.68 -25.23
CA TYR A 56 -9.96 -0.80 -25.58
C TYR A 56 -10.75 0.38 -24.99
N PRO A 57 -10.68 1.58 -25.61
CA PRO A 57 -11.41 2.74 -25.13
C PRO A 57 -12.93 2.51 -25.20
N LEU A 58 -13.60 2.53 -24.05
CA LEU A 58 -15.04 2.23 -23.92
C LEU A 58 -15.94 3.14 -24.78
N ASN A 59 -15.53 4.38 -25.01
CA ASN A 59 -16.31 5.38 -25.77
C ASN A 59 -16.09 5.30 -27.29
N GLY A 60 -15.35 4.31 -27.79
CA GLY A 60 -15.03 4.19 -29.23
C GLY A 60 -14.17 5.36 -29.75
N GLY A 61 -13.48 6.07 -28.86
CA GLY A 61 -12.56 7.15 -29.22
C GLY A 61 -11.38 6.66 -30.07
N PRO A 62 -10.69 7.57 -30.76
CA PRO A 62 -9.54 7.20 -31.59
C PRO A 62 -8.48 6.47 -30.75
N PRO A 63 -7.77 5.49 -31.35
CA PRO A 63 -6.72 4.76 -30.66
C PRO A 63 -5.61 5.71 -30.22
N TRP A 64 -5.00 5.40 -29.08
CA TRP A 64 -3.88 6.17 -28.54
C TRP A 64 -2.68 6.10 -29.49
N ASP A 65 -2.18 7.27 -29.92
CA ASP A 65 -0.93 7.34 -30.68
C ASP A 65 0.27 7.18 -29.76
N LEU A 66 1.30 6.62 -30.34
CA LEU A 66 2.38 5.98 -29.66
C LEU A 66 3.75 6.55 -29.88
N ALA A 67 3.90 7.13 -31.07
CA ALA A 67 5.03 7.98 -31.35
C ALA A 67 4.87 9.33 -30.63
N ASP A 68 3.65 9.66 -30.17
CA ASP A 68 3.41 10.87 -29.41
C ASP A 68 4.04 10.78 -28.00
N HIS A 69 5.07 11.59 -27.81
CA HIS A 69 5.79 11.75 -26.55
C HIS A 69 4.86 12.17 -25.40
N ASN A 70 3.77 12.89 -25.68
CA ASN A 70 2.81 13.32 -24.67
C ASN A 70 2.09 12.14 -24.03
N ASN A 71 1.73 11.12 -24.82
CA ASN A 71 1.02 9.94 -24.32
C ASN A 71 1.92 9.08 -23.43
N ILE A 72 3.20 8.94 -23.79
CA ILE A 72 4.19 8.23 -22.95
C ILE A 72 4.40 8.97 -21.62
N THR A 73 4.54 10.29 -21.67
CA THR A 73 4.74 11.12 -20.47
C THR A 73 3.52 11.04 -19.55
N PHE A 74 2.31 11.15 -20.12
CA PHE A 74 1.05 11.01 -19.37
C PHE A 74 0.92 9.63 -18.72
N LEU A 75 1.19 8.55 -19.45
CA LEU A 75 1.12 7.19 -18.91
C LEU A 75 2.14 6.95 -17.80
N THR A 76 3.33 7.52 -17.91
CA THR A 76 4.35 7.43 -16.86
C THR A 76 3.89 8.15 -15.59
N MET A 77 3.33 9.36 -15.71
CA MET A 77 2.75 10.07 -14.56
C MET A 77 1.57 9.30 -13.96
N CYS A 78 0.69 8.75 -14.80
CA CYS A 78 -0.43 7.91 -14.39
C CYS A 78 0.06 6.70 -13.58
N PHE A 79 1.08 6.00 -14.07
CA PHE A 79 1.69 4.86 -13.37
C PHE A 79 2.20 5.24 -11.97
N CYS A 80 2.89 6.38 -11.84
CA CYS A 80 3.32 6.88 -10.53
C CYS A 80 2.14 7.18 -9.60
N TRP A 81 1.05 7.76 -10.11
CA TRP A 81 -0.17 8.01 -9.32
C TRP A 81 -0.84 6.73 -8.85
N HIS A 82 -0.87 5.68 -9.69
CA HIS A 82 -1.35 4.36 -9.29
C HIS A 82 -0.55 3.82 -8.09
N TYR A 83 0.79 3.93 -8.15
CA TYR A 83 1.62 3.43 -7.06
C TYR A 83 1.48 4.25 -5.78
N ALA A 84 1.47 5.58 -5.88
CA ALA A 84 1.22 6.45 -4.75
C ALA A 84 -0.12 6.13 -4.07
N THR A 85 -1.17 5.93 -4.87
CA THR A 85 -2.50 5.53 -4.38
C THR A 85 -2.48 4.15 -3.73
N ALA A 86 -1.78 3.18 -4.32
CA ALA A 86 -1.63 1.85 -3.74
C ALA A 86 -0.94 1.89 -2.36
N ILE A 87 0.12 2.71 -2.20
CA ILE A 87 0.79 2.92 -0.91
C ILE A 87 -0.17 3.56 0.11
N ILE A 88 -0.89 4.60 -0.29
CA ILE A 88 -1.85 5.30 0.60
C ILE A 88 -2.95 4.33 1.06
N ILE A 89 -3.54 3.55 0.15
CA ILE A 89 -4.57 2.57 0.49
C ILE A 89 -4.03 1.52 1.47
N THR A 90 -2.89 0.92 1.16
CA THR A 90 -2.27 -0.10 2.03
C THR A 90 -1.94 0.47 3.40
N GLY A 91 -1.35 1.68 3.45
CA GLY A 91 -1.03 2.37 4.70
C GLY A 91 -2.26 2.72 5.52
N ALA A 92 -3.33 3.21 4.88
CA ALA A 92 -4.59 3.54 5.53
C ALA A 92 -5.27 2.31 6.12
N ILE A 93 -5.32 1.20 5.38
CA ILE A 93 -5.86 -0.07 5.87
C ILE A 93 -5.05 -0.58 7.06
N TYR A 94 -3.72 -0.57 6.96
CA TYR A 94 -2.84 -0.98 8.05
C TYR A 94 -3.05 -0.14 9.32
N ALA A 95 -3.09 1.18 9.18
CA ALA A 95 -3.33 2.10 10.29
C ALA A 95 -4.71 1.87 10.91
N PHE A 96 -5.74 1.71 10.10
CA PHE A 96 -7.12 1.46 10.54
C PHE A 96 -7.23 0.13 11.30
N VAL A 97 -6.68 -0.96 10.77
CA VAL A 97 -6.70 -2.27 11.43
C VAL A 97 -5.92 -2.22 12.74
N THR A 98 -4.74 -1.63 12.75
CA THR A 98 -3.93 -1.49 13.96
C THR A 98 -4.65 -0.67 15.04
N TRP A 99 -5.29 0.43 14.63
CA TRP A 99 -6.10 1.26 15.53
C TRP A 99 -7.29 0.48 16.09
N LEU A 100 -8.03 -0.26 15.25
CA LEU A 100 -9.16 -1.09 15.68
C LEU A 100 -8.75 -2.17 16.68
N VAL A 101 -7.66 -2.90 16.39
CA VAL A 101 -7.15 -3.96 17.26
C VAL A 101 -6.73 -3.37 18.60
N LYS A 102 -5.94 -2.28 18.60
CA LYS A 102 -5.54 -1.58 19.84
C LYS A 102 -6.75 -1.09 20.63
N SER A 103 -7.70 -0.43 19.97
CA SER A 103 -8.92 0.08 20.62
C SER A 103 -9.75 -1.03 21.26
N ARG A 104 -9.87 -2.19 20.61
CA ARG A 104 -10.57 -3.35 21.17
C ARG A 104 -9.83 -3.94 22.36
N PHE A 105 -8.51 -4.11 22.30
CA PHE A 105 -7.72 -4.58 23.44
C PHE A 105 -7.83 -3.64 24.64
N THR A 106 -7.70 -2.33 24.45
CA THR A 106 -7.87 -1.35 25.53
C THR A 106 -9.29 -1.38 26.12
N ARG A 107 -10.33 -1.64 25.30
CA ARG A 107 -11.71 -1.78 25.80
C ARG A 107 -11.98 -3.08 26.56
N PHE A 108 -11.27 -4.17 26.25
CA PHE A 108 -11.45 -5.46 26.93
C PHE A 108 -10.58 -5.60 28.19
N CYS A 109 -9.43 -4.91 28.27
CA CYS A 109 -8.60 -4.85 29.49
C CYS A 109 -8.43 -3.41 30.03
N PRO A 110 -9.52 -2.69 30.36
CA PRO A 110 -9.41 -1.37 30.98
C PRO A 110 -8.82 -1.46 32.39
N SER A 111 -9.06 -2.58 33.08
CA SER A 111 -8.66 -2.79 34.49
C SER A 111 -7.16 -2.69 34.72
N GLU A 112 -6.30 -3.27 33.89
CA GLU A 112 -4.85 -3.29 34.17
C GLU A 112 -4.19 -1.93 33.88
N ALA A 113 -4.60 -1.25 32.80
CA ALA A 113 -4.09 0.07 32.46
C ALA A 113 -4.58 1.15 33.42
N GLU A 114 -5.82 1.03 33.92
CA GLU A 114 -6.38 1.94 34.92
C GLU A 114 -5.79 1.67 36.32
N LEU A 115 -5.53 0.41 36.68
CA LEU A 115 -4.84 0.05 37.93
C LEU A 115 -3.40 0.54 37.97
N LEU A 116 -2.63 0.39 36.89
CA LEU A 116 -1.26 0.91 36.82
C LEU A 116 -1.22 2.43 36.96
N LYS A 117 -2.12 3.13 36.27
CA LYS A 117 -2.23 4.59 36.36
C LYS A 117 -2.62 5.05 37.77
N ASN A 118 -3.50 4.31 38.45
CA ASN A 118 -3.90 4.62 39.81
C ASN A 118 -2.77 4.32 40.81
N ALA A 119 -2.05 3.21 40.64
CA ALA A 119 -0.89 2.85 41.47
C ALA A 119 0.26 3.85 41.32
N GLU A 120 0.56 4.30 40.10
CA GLU A 120 1.59 5.32 39.84
C GLU A 120 1.22 6.67 40.49
N ARG A 121 -0.06 7.04 40.47
CA ARG A 121 -0.56 8.24 41.16
C ARG A 121 -0.46 8.13 42.69
N GLU A 122 -0.75 6.96 43.26
CA GLU A 122 -0.61 6.73 44.70
C GLU A 122 0.86 6.83 45.15
N GLN A 123 1.78 6.27 44.37
CA GLN A 123 3.22 6.35 44.65
C GLN A 123 3.75 7.79 44.62
N ASP A 124 3.34 8.59 43.62
CA ASP A 124 3.72 10.00 43.50
C ASP A 124 3.17 10.83 44.68
N SER A 125 2.01 10.45 45.21
CA SER A 125 1.38 11.11 46.36
C SER A 125 2.06 10.77 47.70
N GLU A 126 2.67 9.59 47.81
CA GLU A 126 3.44 9.18 48.99
C GLU A 126 4.86 9.79 49.01
N GLU A 127 5.45 10.07 47.86
CA GLU A 127 6.78 10.70 47.77
C GLU A 127 6.77 12.22 48.01
N GLU A 128 5.62 12.89 47.82
CA GLU A 128 5.45 14.33 48.06
C GLU A 128 5.10 14.71 49.52
N MET A 129 4.86 13.73 50.42
CA MET A 129 4.45 13.95 51.82
C MET A 129 5.61 13.83 52.82
#